data_AF-A0A3L9GQ10-F1
#
_entry.id   AF-A0A3L9GQ10-F1
#
_cell.length_a   1.000
_cell.length_b   1.000
_cell.length_c   1.000
_cell.angle_alpha   90.00
_cell.angle_beta   90.00
_cell.angle_gamma   90.00
#
_symmetry.space_group_name_H-M   'P 1'
#
loop_
_entity.id
_entity.type
_entity.pdbx_description
1 polymer ?
#
loop_
_entity_poly.entity_id
_entity_poly.type
_entity_poly.pdbx_seq_one_letter_code
_entity_poly.pdbx_strand_id
1 'polypeptide(L)'
;LTGLVDRFGRTQTFHREAAGEFSGEITGVTDGAGRHFRLVLTTQAQRAEEARQQAISGGTEPSAFPDTLPGYTEYGRDNGIRLSAVWLTHDPEYPENLPAAPLVRYGWTPRGELAVVYDRSGKQVRSFTYDDKYRGRMVAHRHTGRPEIRYRYDSDGRVTEQLNPAGLSYTYQYEKDHITITDSLDRREVLHTQGEAGLKRVVKKEHADGSVTQSQFDAVGRL
;
A
#
# COMPACT_ATOMS: atom_id res chain seq x y z
N LEU A 1 14.38 15.91 -7.97
CA LEU A 1 13.58 15.74 -9.20
C LEU A 1 12.37 16.66 -9.11
N THR A 2 12.20 17.60 -10.04
CA THR A 2 11.14 18.63 -10.04
C THR A 2 9.97 18.29 -10.97
N GLY A 3 10.12 17.32 -11.87
CA GLY A 3 9.02 16.82 -12.70
C GLY A 3 9.36 15.61 -13.57
N LEU A 4 8.33 15.04 -14.20
CA LEU A 4 8.39 13.97 -15.20
C LEU A 4 7.72 14.45 -16.50
N VAL A 5 8.34 14.18 -17.64
CA VAL A 5 7.83 14.58 -18.96
C VAL A 5 7.42 13.32 -19.73
N ASP A 6 6.22 13.29 -20.27
CA ASP A 6 5.78 12.19 -21.14
C ASP A 6 6.25 12.38 -22.59
N ARG A 7 6.07 11.35 -23.42
CA ARG A 7 6.47 11.39 -24.85
C ARG A 7 5.77 12.46 -25.69
N PHE A 8 4.76 13.13 -25.15
CA PHE A 8 3.99 14.18 -25.80
C PHE A 8 4.36 15.58 -25.28
N GLY A 9 5.40 15.68 -24.43
CA GLY A 9 5.87 16.95 -23.87
C GLY A 9 5.05 17.45 -22.68
N ARG A 10 4.08 16.66 -22.18
CA ARG A 10 3.31 17.04 -20.99
C ARG A 10 4.13 16.80 -19.73
N THR A 11 4.15 17.78 -18.84
CA THR A 11 4.99 17.77 -17.64
C THR A 11 4.15 17.58 -16.39
N GLN A 12 4.47 16.58 -15.58
CA GLN A 12 4.05 16.51 -14.19
C GLN A 12 5.10 17.21 -13.32
N THR A 13 4.71 18.21 -12.55
CA THR A 13 5.60 19.00 -11.68
C THR A 13 5.30 18.70 -10.21
N PHE A 14 6.34 18.46 -9.41
CA PHE A 14 6.22 18.21 -7.97
C PHE A 14 6.61 19.46 -7.18
N HIS A 15 5.72 19.91 -6.31
CA HIS A 15 5.92 21.05 -5.43
C HIS A 15 6.32 20.56 -4.05
N ARG A 16 7.44 21.07 -3.54
CA ARG A 16 7.97 20.70 -2.22
C ARG A 16 7.80 21.84 -1.24
N GLU A 17 7.50 21.49 0.00
CA GLU A 17 7.43 22.45 1.08
C GLU A 17 8.82 23.05 1.37
N ALA A 18 8.89 24.37 1.47
CA ALA A 18 10.17 25.07 1.58
C ALA A 18 10.71 25.11 3.02
N ALA A 19 9.81 25.11 4.01
CA ALA A 19 10.16 25.28 5.42
C ALA A 19 9.09 24.67 6.34
N GLY A 20 9.43 24.53 7.62
CA GLY A 20 8.52 24.00 8.64
C GLY A 20 8.56 22.47 8.74
N GLU A 21 7.53 21.91 9.39
CA GLU A 21 7.48 20.48 9.78
C GLU A 21 7.53 19.52 8.59
N PHE A 22 7.10 19.96 7.41
CA PHE A 22 7.10 19.17 6.18
C PHE A 22 8.20 19.57 5.19
N SER A 23 9.19 20.36 5.62
CA SER A 23 10.26 20.87 4.74
C SER A 23 10.90 19.76 3.90
N GLY A 24 10.90 19.96 2.58
CA GLY A 24 11.43 19.01 1.59
C GLY A 24 10.43 17.95 1.13
N GLU A 25 9.29 17.77 1.80
CA GLU A 25 8.24 16.84 1.39
C GLU A 25 7.41 17.39 0.22
N ILE A 26 6.84 16.49 -0.59
CA ILE A 26 5.95 16.87 -1.69
C ILE A 26 4.58 17.22 -1.11
N THR A 27 4.16 18.47 -1.22
CA THR A 27 2.86 18.97 -0.75
C THR A 27 1.93 19.36 -1.89
N GLY A 28 2.41 19.31 -3.14
CA GLY A 28 1.57 19.54 -4.30
C GLY A 28 2.07 18.89 -5.59
N VAL A 29 1.16 18.72 -6.53
CA VAL A 29 1.45 18.21 -7.88
C VAL A 29 0.70 19.05 -8.90
N THR A 30 1.37 19.48 -9.97
CA THR A 30 0.73 19.95 -11.20
C THR A 30 0.84 18.85 -12.23
N ASP A 31 -0.28 18.39 -12.79
CA ASP A 31 -0.23 17.36 -13.83
C ASP A 31 -0.04 17.92 -15.25
N GLY A 32 0.08 17.02 -16.22
CA GLY A 32 0.29 17.39 -17.63
C GLY A 32 -0.89 18.10 -18.31
N ALA A 33 -2.05 18.19 -17.64
CA ALA A 33 -3.20 18.97 -18.08
C ALA A 33 -3.29 20.34 -17.38
N GLY A 34 -2.34 20.66 -16.51
CA GLY A 34 -2.33 21.91 -15.73
C GLY A 34 -3.18 21.87 -14.48
N ARG A 35 -3.74 20.71 -14.09
CA ARG A 35 -4.52 20.60 -12.84
C ARG A 35 -3.59 20.64 -11.64
N HIS A 36 -3.98 21.35 -10.58
CA HIS A 36 -3.20 21.43 -9.34
C HIS A 36 -3.83 20.56 -8.26
N PHE A 37 -2.99 19.76 -7.61
CA PHE A 37 -3.35 18.90 -6.52
C PHE A 37 -2.60 19.33 -5.26
N ARG A 38 -3.31 19.47 -4.15
CA ARG A 38 -2.71 19.66 -2.81
C ARG A 38 -2.69 18.33 -2.07
N LEU A 39 -1.53 17.95 -1.57
CA LEU A 39 -1.31 16.77 -0.73
C LEU A 39 -1.26 17.25 0.72
N VAL A 40 -2.24 16.82 1.52
CA VAL A 40 -2.28 17.11 2.95
C VAL A 40 -1.46 16.05 3.67
N LEU A 41 -0.42 16.48 4.38
CA LEU A 41 0.44 15.61 5.16
C LEU A 41 0.10 15.74 6.64
N THR A 42 0.34 14.67 7.41
CA THR A 42 0.29 14.68 8.87
C THR A 42 1.55 14.08 9.45
N THR A 43 2.01 14.60 10.58
CA THR A 43 3.07 13.97 11.36
C THR A 43 2.51 12.97 12.36
N GLN A 44 3.39 12.13 12.91
CA GLN A 44 2.99 11.19 13.95
C GLN A 44 2.48 11.92 15.20
N ALA A 45 3.14 13.01 15.61
CA ALA A 45 2.74 13.81 16.76
C ALA A 45 1.34 14.42 16.57
N GLN A 46 1.04 14.95 15.38
CA GLN A 46 -0.29 15.47 15.05
C GLN A 46 -1.37 14.37 15.18
N ARG A 47 -1.11 13.17 14.63
CA ARG A 47 -2.05 12.04 14.75
C ARG A 47 -2.22 11.58 16.20
N ALA A 48 -1.16 11.62 17.01
CA ALA A 48 -1.23 11.28 18.43
C ALA A 48 -2.06 12.27 19.23
N GLU A 49 -1.91 13.58 18.97
CA GLU A 49 -2.73 14.64 19.55
C GLU A 49 -4.20 14.49 19.16
N GLU A 50 -4.50 14.31 17.87
CA GLU A 50 -5.88 14.10 17.39
C GLU A 50 -6.54 12.90 18.08
N ALA A 51 -5.83 11.78 18.22
CA ALA A 51 -6.32 10.60 18.91
C ALA A 51 -6.55 10.84 20.42
N ARG A 52 -5.68 11.63 21.09
CA ARG A 52 -5.89 12.04 22.49
C ARG A 52 -7.15 12.89 22.65
N GLN A 53 -7.36 13.87 21.77
CA GLN A 53 -8.55 14.73 21.80
C GLN A 53 -9.84 13.93 21.59
N GLN A 54 -9.83 12.97 20.66
CA GLN A 54 -10.96 12.07 20.43
C GLN A 54 -11.25 11.19 21.65
N ALA A 55 -10.22 10.61 22.29
CA ALA A 55 -10.39 9.77 23.48
C ALA A 55 -10.99 10.54 24.67
N ILE A 56 -10.54 11.79 24.89
CA ILE A 56 -11.07 12.67 25.94
C ILE A 56 -12.55 12.98 25.68
N SER A 57 -12.91 13.29 24.42
CA SER A 57 -14.31 13.57 24.05
C SER A 57 -15.23 12.34 24.16
N GLY A 58 -14.66 11.14 24.03
CA GLY A 58 -15.38 9.86 24.07
C GLY A 58 -15.32 9.13 25.43
N GLY A 59 -14.67 9.71 26.44
CA GLY A 59 -14.55 9.11 27.79
C GLY A 59 -13.83 7.76 27.82
N THR A 60 -12.87 7.53 26.92
CA THR A 60 -12.17 6.24 26.74
C THR A 60 -10.70 6.28 27.22
N GLU A 61 -10.08 5.11 27.39
CA GLU A 61 -8.67 4.82 27.72
C GLU A 61 -7.63 5.70 26.98
N PRO A 62 -6.37 5.78 27.48
CA PRO A 62 -5.32 6.61 26.89
C PRO A 62 -5.09 6.32 25.39
N SER A 63 -4.75 7.35 24.63
CA SER A 63 -4.49 7.24 23.18
C SER A 63 -3.48 6.15 22.86
N ALA A 64 -3.86 5.21 21.98
CA ALA A 64 -2.97 4.18 21.46
C ALA A 64 -1.91 4.73 20.49
N PHE A 65 -2.04 5.98 20.02
CA PHE A 65 -1.09 6.60 19.09
C PHE A 65 0.11 7.17 19.85
N PRO A 66 1.34 6.68 19.60
CA PRO A 66 2.55 7.24 20.19
C PRO A 66 2.92 8.56 19.49
N ASP A 67 3.59 9.48 20.18
CA ASP A 67 4.04 10.76 19.60
C ASP A 67 5.13 10.59 18.53
N THR A 68 5.91 9.50 18.59
CA THR A 68 6.99 9.19 17.66
C THR A 68 6.91 7.77 17.14
N LEU A 69 7.32 7.55 15.88
CA LEU A 69 7.55 6.22 15.33
C LEU A 69 9.03 5.84 15.46
N PRO A 70 9.38 4.54 15.43
CA PRO A 70 10.77 4.11 15.25
C PRO A 70 11.36 4.78 14.01
N GLY A 71 12.54 5.39 14.15
CA GLY A 71 13.17 6.14 13.06
C GLY A 71 13.58 5.27 11.86
N TYR A 72 13.63 3.95 12.03
CA TYR A 72 13.91 2.96 10.99
C TYR A 72 12.95 1.78 11.06
N THR A 73 12.61 1.26 9.89
CA THR A 73 11.88 0.00 9.67
C THR A 73 12.73 -0.93 8.82
N GLU A 74 12.28 -2.17 8.60
CA GLU A 74 12.90 -3.08 7.63
C GLU A 74 12.93 -2.52 6.19
N TYR A 75 12.09 -1.53 5.90
CA TYR A 75 12.01 -0.83 4.61
C TYR A 75 12.80 0.49 4.56
N GLY A 76 13.56 0.81 5.61
CA GLY A 76 14.38 2.02 5.70
C GLY A 76 13.84 3.06 6.67
N ARG A 77 14.35 4.29 6.55
CA ARG A 77 14.05 5.40 7.47
C ARG A 77 12.57 5.80 7.37
N ASP A 78 11.89 5.91 8.50
CA ASP A 78 10.52 6.40 8.60
C ASP A 78 10.51 7.73 9.36
N ASN A 79 10.12 8.81 8.68
CA ASN A 79 10.04 10.15 9.27
C ASN A 79 8.71 10.41 9.99
N GLY A 80 7.79 9.44 10.00
CA GLY A 80 6.48 9.57 10.62
C GLY A 80 5.50 10.48 9.87
N ILE A 81 5.87 10.97 8.68
CA ILE A 81 5.01 11.80 7.84
C ILE A 81 4.14 10.87 6.98
N ARG A 82 2.84 11.18 6.88
CA ARG A 82 1.89 10.41 6.08
C ARG A 82 0.97 11.34 5.29
N LEU A 83 0.58 10.91 4.09
CA LEU A 83 -0.48 11.57 3.32
C LEU A 83 -1.84 11.28 3.98
N SER A 84 -2.62 12.32 4.29
CA SER A 84 -3.96 12.19 4.88
C SER A 84 -5.07 12.48 3.87
N ALA A 85 -4.85 13.37 2.90
CA ALA A 85 -5.84 13.70 1.88
C ALA A 85 -5.21 14.27 0.61
N VAL A 86 -5.91 14.14 -0.52
CA VAL A 86 -5.57 14.82 -1.78
C VAL A 86 -6.75 15.67 -2.23
N TRP A 87 -6.47 16.94 -2.55
CA TRP A 87 -7.45 17.90 -3.05
C TRP A 87 -7.13 18.28 -4.48
N LEU A 88 -8.14 18.45 -5.31
CA LEU A 88 -8.03 19.20 -6.57
C LEU A 88 -8.27 20.67 -6.25
N THR A 89 -7.27 21.52 -6.46
CA THR A 89 -7.31 22.95 -6.10
C THR A 89 -7.33 23.86 -7.31
N HIS A 90 -7.06 23.34 -8.50
CA HIS A 90 -7.19 24.06 -9.76
C HIS A 90 -7.46 23.06 -10.89
N ASP A 91 -8.41 23.40 -11.76
CA ASP A 91 -8.71 22.65 -12.98
C ASP A 91 -8.92 23.66 -14.13
N PRO A 92 -8.05 23.68 -15.15
CA PRO A 92 -8.20 24.59 -16.29
C PRO A 92 -9.47 24.36 -17.11
N GLU A 93 -9.99 23.12 -17.15
CA GLU A 93 -11.19 22.78 -17.91
C GLU A 93 -12.46 23.19 -17.16
N TYR A 94 -12.42 23.10 -15.82
CA TYR A 94 -13.57 23.37 -14.95
C TYR A 94 -13.20 24.27 -13.75
N PRO A 95 -12.77 25.53 -13.98
CA PRO A 95 -12.21 26.39 -12.94
C PRO A 95 -13.20 26.73 -11.82
N GLU A 96 -14.50 26.82 -12.14
CA GLU A 96 -15.57 27.17 -11.19
C GLU A 96 -16.25 25.94 -10.55
N ASN A 97 -15.84 24.72 -10.91
CA ASN A 97 -16.50 23.48 -10.46
C ASN A 97 -15.50 22.54 -9.74
N LEU A 98 -14.77 23.10 -8.79
CA LEU A 98 -13.86 22.33 -7.95
C LEU A 98 -14.64 21.55 -6.87
N PRO A 99 -14.20 20.33 -6.52
CA PRO A 99 -14.87 19.55 -5.49
C PRO A 99 -14.70 20.20 -4.11
N ALA A 100 -15.80 20.32 -3.37
CA ALA A 100 -15.81 20.84 -2.00
C ALA A 100 -15.20 19.88 -0.95
N ALA A 101 -14.90 18.64 -1.36
CA ALA A 101 -14.31 17.60 -0.52
C ALA A 101 -13.02 17.06 -1.17
N PRO A 102 -12.11 16.48 -0.38
CA PRO A 102 -10.91 15.87 -0.94
C PRO A 102 -11.28 14.70 -1.87
N LEU A 103 -10.48 14.49 -2.92
CA LEU A 103 -10.66 13.38 -3.86
C LEU A 103 -10.52 12.01 -3.19
N VAL A 104 -9.66 11.94 -2.17
CA VAL A 104 -9.37 10.73 -1.39
C VAL A 104 -8.85 11.15 -0.01
N ARG A 105 -9.14 10.34 1.01
CA ARG A 105 -8.52 10.43 2.34
C ARG A 105 -7.96 9.10 2.79
N TYR A 106 -6.94 9.15 3.64
CA TYR A 106 -6.23 8.00 4.19
C TYR A 106 -6.24 8.05 5.71
N GLY A 107 -6.52 6.91 6.34
CA GLY A 107 -6.36 6.72 7.78
C GLY A 107 -5.22 5.74 8.06
N TRP A 108 -4.55 5.93 9.19
CA TRP A 108 -3.33 5.23 9.55
C TRP A 108 -3.47 4.54 10.91
N THR A 109 -2.81 3.40 11.11
CA THR A 109 -2.71 2.77 12.44
C THR A 109 -1.80 3.59 13.35
N PRO A 110 -1.82 3.36 14.68
CA PRO A 110 -0.83 3.93 15.61
C PRO A 110 0.62 3.70 15.20
N ARG A 111 0.90 2.59 14.51
CA ARG A 111 2.22 2.23 13.99
C ARG A 111 2.50 2.83 12.61
N GLY A 112 1.65 3.74 12.12
CA GLY A 112 1.83 4.43 10.85
C GLY A 112 1.62 3.54 9.63
N GLU A 113 0.87 2.45 9.74
CA GLU A 113 0.50 1.56 8.63
C GLU A 113 -0.82 2.05 8.00
N LEU A 114 -1.03 1.89 6.68
CA LEU A 114 -2.25 2.37 6.03
C LEU A 114 -3.45 1.53 6.47
N ALA A 115 -4.34 2.09 7.28
CA ALA A 115 -5.48 1.35 7.82
C ALA A 115 -6.69 1.37 6.87
N VAL A 116 -6.98 2.53 6.28
CA VAL A 116 -8.24 2.77 5.57
C VAL A 116 -8.08 3.82 4.47
N VAL A 117 -8.84 3.65 3.39
CA VAL A 117 -8.96 4.61 2.30
C VAL A 117 -10.43 5.00 2.13
N TYR A 118 -10.69 6.29 2.08
CA TYR A 118 -12.02 6.86 1.82
C TYR A 118 -12.04 7.52 0.43
N ASP A 119 -13.11 7.28 -0.31
CA ASP A 119 -13.36 8.01 -1.56
C ASP A 119 -13.84 9.46 -1.29
N ARG A 120 -14.06 10.21 -2.36
CA ARG A 120 -14.55 11.61 -2.32
C ARG A 120 -15.88 11.78 -1.59
N SER A 121 -16.73 10.76 -1.54
CA SER A 121 -17.99 10.81 -0.79
C SER A 121 -17.80 10.62 0.72
N GLY A 122 -16.57 10.29 1.14
CA GLY A 122 -16.25 9.92 2.52
C GLY A 122 -16.56 8.46 2.84
N LYS A 123 -16.96 7.65 1.85
CA LYS A 123 -17.20 6.23 2.05
C LYS A 123 -15.88 5.49 2.10
N GLN A 124 -15.74 4.60 3.06
CA GLN A 124 -14.62 3.66 3.10
C GLN A 124 -14.67 2.78 1.85
N VAL A 125 -13.58 2.75 1.08
CA VAL A 125 -13.46 1.94 -0.14
C VAL A 125 -12.44 0.81 -0.01
N ARG A 126 -11.50 0.95 0.93
CA ARG A 126 -10.49 -0.06 1.21
C ARG A 126 -10.09 -0.04 2.68
N SER A 127 -9.78 -1.20 3.25
CA SER A 127 -9.13 -1.32 4.56
C SER A 127 -8.11 -2.44 4.60
N PHE A 128 -7.20 -2.32 5.56
CA PHE A 128 -6.09 -3.24 5.77
C PHE A 128 -5.94 -3.50 7.27
N THR A 129 -5.62 -4.74 7.60
CA THR A 129 -5.36 -5.19 8.96
C THR A 129 -3.95 -5.75 9.02
N TYR A 130 -3.23 -5.44 10.08
CA TYR A 130 -1.83 -5.81 10.24
C TYR A 130 -1.65 -6.71 11.46
N ASP A 131 -0.57 -7.49 11.44
CA ASP A 131 -0.15 -8.35 12.55
C ASP A 131 0.32 -7.48 13.73
N ASP A 132 -0.17 -7.75 14.93
CA ASP A 132 0.17 -6.96 16.12
C ASP A 132 1.64 -7.11 16.54
N LYS A 133 2.24 -8.29 16.29
CA LYS A 133 3.63 -8.59 16.64
C LYS A 133 4.60 -8.13 15.56
N TYR A 134 4.27 -8.37 14.29
CA TYR A 134 5.15 -8.08 13.15
C TYR A 134 4.68 -6.83 12.41
N ARG A 135 5.25 -5.68 12.76
CA ARG A 135 4.97 -4.40 12.09
C ARG A 135 5.14 -4.52 10.57
N GLY A 136 4.19 -3.98 9.82
CA GLY A 136 4.18 -4.01 8.35
C GLY A 136 3.58 -5.28 7.75
N ARG A 137 3.44 -6.37 8.51
CA ARG A 137 2.86 -7.63 8.02
C ARG A 137 1.34 -7.52 7.93
N MET A 138 0.82 -7.33 6.72
CA MET A 138 -0.62 -7.26 6.47
C MET A 138 -1.27 -8.65 6.58
N VAL A 139 -2.23 -8.82 7.49
CA VAL A 139 -2.94 -10.10 7.71
C VAL A 139 -4.31 -10.13 7.06
N ALA A 140 -4.86 -8.98 6.66
CA ALA A 140 -6.08 -8.93 5.90
C ALA A 140 -6.19 -7.67 5.06
N HIS A 141 -6.98 -7.73 4.00
CA HIS A 141 -7.45 -6.56 3.30
C HIS A 141 -8.89 -6.73 2.82
N ARG A 142 -9.58 -5.61 2.65
CA ARG A 142 -10.95 -5.58 2.14
C ARG A 142 -11.13 -4.45 1.17
N HIS A 143 -11.82 -4.72 0.07
CA HIS A 143 -12.37 -3.71 -0.81
C HIS A 143 -13.88 -3.60 -0.59
N THR A 144 -14.43 -2.41 -0.71
CA THR A 144 -15.87 -2.20 -0.59
C THR A 144 -16.65 -3.05 -1.59
N GLY A 145 -17.71 -3.69 -1.08
CA GLY A 145 -18.52 -4.65 -1.84
C GLY A 145 -17.89 -6.04 -1.99
N ARG A 146 -16.69 -6.29 -1.45
CA ARG A 146 -16.03 -7.61 -1.49
C ARG A 146 -15.83 -8.15 -0.06
N PRO A 147 -15.79 -9.49 0.10
CA PRO A 147 -15.35 -10.10 1.35
C PRO A 147 -13.93 -9.68 1.71
N GLU A 148 -13.63 -9.76 3.00
CA GLU A 148 -12.26 -9.60 3.48
C GLU A 148 -11.43 -10.83 3.10
N ILE A 149 -10.24 -10.59 2.54
CA ILE A 149 -9.26 -11.62 2.23
C ILE A 149 -8.22 -11.62 3.36
N ARG A 150 -7.92 -12.79 3.90
CA ARG A 150 -6.97 -12.96 5.02
C ARG A 150 -5.73 -13.73 4.59
N TYR A 151 -4.63 -13.51 5.30
CA TYR A 151 -3.35 -14.15 5.04
C TYR A 151 -2.82 -14.83 6.30
N ARG A 152 -2.27 -16.02 6.14
CA ARG A 152 -1.43 -16.68 7.15
C ARG A 152 0.00 -16.76 6.68
N TYR A 153 0.91 -16.75 7.64
CA TYR A 153 2.34 -16.70 7.40
C TYR A 153 3.06 -17.83 8.14
N ASP A 154 4.16 -18.31 7.56
CA ASP A 154 5.12 -19.15 8.29
C ASP A 154 6.07 -18.31 9.17
N SER A 155 7.00 -18.99 9.84
CA SER A 155 8.02 -18.36 10.68
C SER A 155 8.98 -17.45 9.91
N ASP A 156 9.17 -17.74 8.61
CA ASP A 156 10.05 -16.98 7.72
C ASP A 156 9.34 -15.73 7.15
N GLY A 157 8.04 -15.57 7.44
CA GLY A 157 7.23 -14.45 6.97
C GLY A 157 6.71 -14.62 5.54
N ARG A 158 6.71 -15.84 4.99
CA ARG A 158 6.09 -16.15 3.69
C ARG A 158 4.62 -16.46 3.88
N VAL A 159 3.80 -16.03 2.92
CA VAL A 159 2.36 -16.32 2.93
C VAL A 159 2.14 -17.80 2.66
N THR A 160 1.56 -18.54 3.60
CA THR A 160 1.22 -19.97 3.45
C THR A 160 -0.24 -20.20 3.10
N GLU A 161 -1.11 -19.22 3.36
CA GLU A 161 -2.53 -19.29 3.04
C GLU A 161 -3.07 -17.91 2.69
N GLN A 162 -3.90 -17.88 1.66
CA GLN A 162 -4.80 -16.77 1.35
C GLN A 162 -6.24 -17.28 1.45
N LEU A 163 -6.98 -16.76 2.42
CA LEU A 163 -8.37 -17.12 2.68
C LEU A 163 -9.31 -16.08 2.05
N ASN A 164 -10.19 -16.55 1.16
CA ASN A 164 -11.27 -15.74 0.60
C ASN A 164 -12.63 -16.38 0.94
N PRO A 165 -13.44 -15.75 1.80
CA PRO A 165 -14.75 -16.29 2.20
C PRO A 165 -15.75 -16.48 1.06
N ALA A 166 -15.58 -15.80 -0.09
CA ALA A 166 -16.41 -16.02 -1.28
C ALA A 166 -15.87 -17.11 -2.23
N GLY A 167 -14.88 -17.91 -1.79
CA GLY A 167 -14.23 -18.94 -2.59
C GLY A 167 -12.90 -18.48 -3.20
N LEU A 168 -12.17 -19.42 -3.81
CA LEU A 168 -10.80 -19.21 -4.32
C LEU A 168 -9.79 -18.88 -3.20
N SER A 169 -9.78 -19.67 -2.14
CA SER A 169 -8.65 -19.70 -1.21
C SER A 169 -7.45 -20.41 -1.86
N TYR A 170 -6.25 -20.04 -1.46
CA TYR A 170 -5.00 -20.65 -1.93
C TYR A 170 -4.14 -21.06 -0.74
N THR A 171 -3.47 -22.19 -0.86
CA THR A 171 -2.36 -22.58 0.03
C THR A 171 -1.06 -22.62 -0.76
N TYR A 172 0.03 -22.31 -0.07
CA TYR A 172 1.36 -22.21 -0.65
C TYR A 172 2.31 -23.10 0.15
N GLN A 173 2.98 -24.02 -0.54
CA GLN A 173 4.06 -24.82 0.02
C GLN A 173 5.35 -24.40 -0.65
N TYR A 174 6.34 -24.02 0.16
CA TYR A 174 7.62 -23.53 -0.31
C TYR A 174 8.68 -24.60 -0.10
N GLU A 175 9.33 -24.98 -1.19
CA GLU A 175 10.49 -25.86 -1.21
C GLU A 175 11.73 -25.07 -1.69
N LYS A 176 12.90 -25.72 -1.67
CA LYS A 176 14.15 -25.05 -2.04
C LYS A 176 14.08 -24.46 -3.45
N ASP A 177 13.58 -25.23 -4.41
CA ASP A 177 13.59 -24.92 -5.83
C ASP A 177 12.20 -24.78 -6.43
N HIS A 178 11.11 -24.92 -5.67
CA HIS A 178 9.76 -24.73 -6.20
C HIS A 178 8.76 -24.25 -5.16
N ILE A 179 7.60 -23.79 -5.66
CA ILE A 179 6.45 -23.40 -4.87
C ILE A 179 5.25 -24.15 -5.42
N THR A 180 4.54 -24.89 -4.56
CA THR A 180 3.27 -25.54 -4.91
C THR A 180 2.12 -24.68 -4.43
N ILE A 181 1.25 -24.29 -5.35
CA ILE A 181 0.04 -23.51 -5.10
C ILE A 181 -1.15 -24.45 -5.25
N THR A 182 -1.98 -24.56 -4.22
CA THR A 182 -3.21 -25.36 -4.26
C THR A 182 -4.41 -24.46 -4.05
N ASP A 183 -5.35 -24.45 -4.98
CA ASP A 183 -6.59 -23.69 -4.86
C ASP A 183 -7.68 -24.43 -4.07
N SER A 184 -8.84 -23.80 -3.91
CA SER A 184 -9.97 -24.36 -3.16
C SER A 184 -10.65 -25.57 -3.83
N LEU A 185 -10.25 -25.94 -5.05
CA LEU A 185 -10.73 -27.13 -5.78
C LEU A 185 -9.65 -28.24 -5.82
N ASP A 186 -8.63 -28.13 -4.97
CA ASP A 186 -7.47 -29.01 -4.92
C ASP A 186 -6.66 -29.07 -6.23
N ARG A 187 -6.83 -28.08 -7.11
CA ARG A 187 -6.04 -27.94 -8.33
C ARG A 187 -4.66 -27.39 -7.96
N ARG A 188 -3.62 -27.98 -8.54
CA ARG A 188 -2.23 -27.68 -8.21
C ARG A 188 -1.52 -26.98 -9.35
N GLU A 189 -0.84 -25.90 -9.03
CA GLU A 189 0.12 -25.22 -9.89
C GLU A 189 1.50 -25.28 -9.23
N VAL A 190 2.54 -25.60 -10.00
CA VAL A 190 3.92 -25.66 -9.48
C VAL A 190 4.78 -24.63 -10.20
N LEU A 191 5.35 -23.71 -9.41
CA LEU A 191 6.32 -22.73 -9.87
C LEU A 191 7.72 -23.22 -9.56
N HIS A 192 8.46 -23.65 -10.57
CA HIS A 192 9.87 -24.01 -10.44
C HIS A 192 10.73 -22.77 -10.50
N THR A 193 11.69 -22.69 -9.60
CA THR A 193 12.52 -21.53 -9.36
C THR A 193 14.01 -21.87 -9.44
N GLN A 194 14.79 -20.89 -9.86
CA GLN A 194 16.25 -20.95 -9.85
C GLN A 194 16.81 -19.67 -9.24
N GLY A 195 18.05 -19.76 -8.75
CA GLY A 195 18.69 -18.66 -8.02
C GLY A 195 18.33 -18.69 -6.53
N GLU A 196 18.97 -17.81 -5.77
CA GLU A 196 18.88 -17.75 -4.32
C GLU A 196 18.52 -16.34 -3.85
N ALA A 197 17.90 -16.24 -2.68
CA ALA A 197 17.48 -14.97 -2.06
C ALA A 197 16.73 -14.05 -3.05
N GLY A 198 17.12 -12.77 -3.12
CA GLY A 198 16.50 -11.76 -3.98
C GLY A 198 16.70 -11.98 -5.49
N LEU A 199 17.44 -13.00 -5.91
CA LEU A 199 17.66 -13.36 -7.31
C LEU A 199 16.84 -14.61 -7.72
N LYS A 200 16.02 -15.14 -6.82
CA LYS A 200 15.15 -16.28 -7.13
C LYS A 200 14.10 -15.88 -8.17
N ARG A 201 14.00 -16.65 -9.25
CA ARG A 201 13.13 -16.40 -10.41
C ARG A 201 12.37 -17.65 -10.81
N VAL A 202 11.14 -17.48 -11.29
CA VAL A 202 10.33 -18.58 -11.84
C VAL A 202 10.81 -18.88 -13.25
N VAL A 203 11.26 -20.11 -13.49
CA VAL A 203 11.78 -20.57 -14.80
C VAL A 203 10.85 -21.55 -15.49
N LYS A 204 9.95 -22.20 -14.75
CA LYS A 204 8.94 -23.10 -15.29
C LYS A 204 7.68 -23.02 -14.42
N LYS A 205 6.52 -23.00 -15.08
CA LYS A 205 5.20 -23.05 -14.45
C LYS A 205 4.46 -24.26 -15.00
N GLU A 206 4.09 -25.18 -14.11
CA GLU A 206 3.20 -26.31 -14.39
C GLU A 206 1.79 -25.91 -13.96
N HIS A 207 0.86 -25.89 -14.91
CA HIS A 207 -0.53 -25.52 -14.67
C HIS A 207 -1.34 -26.74 -14.23
N ALA A 208 -2.50 -26.50 -13.62
CA ALA A 208 -3.37 -27.56 -13.13
C ALA A 208 -3.93 -28.50 -14.21
N ASP A 209 -3.94 -28.07 -15.46
CA ASP A 209 -4.34 -28.89 -16.61
C ASP A 209 -3.17 -29.73 -17.18
N GLY A 210 -2.00 -29.68 -16.54
CA GLY A 210 -0.79 -30.38 -16.96
C GLY A 210 0.02 -29.64 -18.03
N SER A 211 -0.48 -28.51 -18.55
CA SER A 211 0.30 -27.69 -19.47
C SER A 211 1.49 -27.04 -18.76
N VAL A 212 2.52 -26.68 -19.54
CA VAL A 212 3.76 -26.13 -19.01
C VAL A 212 4.17 -24.89 -19.78
N THR A 213 4.59 -23.86 -19.06
CA THR A 213 5.26 -22.68 -19.63
C THR A 213 6.67 -22.58 -19.07
N GLN A 214 7.66 -22.30 -19.92
CA GLN A 214 9.06 -22.10 -19.52
C GLN A 214 9.56 -20.72 -19.91
N SER A 215 10.41 -20.17 -19.06
CA SER A 215 11.03 -18.87 -19.21
C SER A 215 12.55 -19.03 -19.13
N GLN A 216 13.26 -18.46 -20.09
CA GLN A 216 14.72 -18.36 -20.06
C GLN A 216 15.10 -16.92 -19.82
N PHE A 217 16.18 -16.70 -19.07
CA PHE A 217 16.66 -15.37 -18.76
C PHE A 217 18.11 -15.24 -19.22
N ASP A 218 18.44 -14.11 -19.82
CA ASP A 218 19.82 -13.79 -20.18
C ASP A 218 20.68 -13.49 -18.94
N ALA A 219 21.97 -13.25 -19.16
CA ALA A 219 22.95 -13.02 -18.09
C ALA A 219 22.67 -11.75 -17.25
N VAL A 220 21.85 -10.83 -17.74
CA VAL A 220 21.42 -9.62 -17.02
C VAL A 220 19.98 -9.70 -16.51
N GLY A 221 19.36 -10.89 -16.59
CA GLY A 221 18.06 -11.19 -15.99
C GLY A 221 16.85 -10.78 -16.84
N ARG A 222 17.03 -10.50 -18.13
CA ARG A 222 15.92 -10.21 -19.05
C ARG A 222 15.33 -11.51 -19.59
N LEU A 223 14.01 -11.57 -19.67
CA LEU A 223 13.24 -12.66 -20.30
C LEU A 223 13.44 -12.65 -21.83
#